data_AF-A0A354M808-F1
#
_entry.id   AF-A0A354M808-F1
#
_cell.length_a   1.000
_cell.length_b   1.000
_cell.length_c   1.000
_cell.angle_alpha   90.00
_cell.angle_beta   90.00
_cell.angle_gamma   90.00
#
_symmetry.space_group_name_H-M   'P 1'
#
loop_
_entity.id
_entity.type
_entity.pdbx_description
1 polymer ?
#
loop_
_entity_poly.entity_id
_entity_poly.type
_entity_poly.pdbx_seq_one_letter_code
_entity_poly.pdbx_strand_id
1 'polypeptide(L)'
;MSTVVENKIEIMPVLALRGLVVFPGTVLSFDVARKKSVAAVKYAAEHGGLLYAAAQREVFVEDPKEEDLYPIGCVVRVRQVLKISDNTVKVLVDGLYRAKAGAV
;
A
#
# COMPACT_ATOMS: atom_id res chain seq x y z
N MET A 1 19.00 25.58 -3.43
CA MET A 1 17.58 25.24 -3.54
C MET A 1 17.29 24.20 -2.47
N SER A 2 16.79 24.66 -1.33
CA SER A 2 16.51 23.82 -0.17
C SER A 2 15.20 23.09 -0.40
N THR A 3 15.24 21.78 -0.65
CA THR A 3 14.02 20.97 -0.68
C THR A 3 13.50 20.90 0.74
N VAL A 4 12.47 21.71 1.03
CA VAL A 4 11.72 21.63 2.27
C VAL A 4 11.05 20.26 2.29
N VAL A 5 11.56 19.35 3.12
CA VAL A 5 10.90 18.09 3.40
C VAL A 5 9.81 18.42 4.42
N GLU A 6 8.64 18.81 3.94
CA GLU A 6 7.45 18.94 4.80
C GLU A 6 7.16 17.55 5.40
N ASN A 7 7.35 17.43 6.72
CA ASN A 7 6.90 16.27 7.49
C ASN A 7 5.37 16.32 7.59
N LYS A 8 4.69 15.98 6.50
CA LYS A 8 3.23 15.89 6.44
C LYS A 8 2.79 14.51 6.89
N ILE A 9 2.01 14.46 7.97
CA ILE A 9 1.35 13.23 8.42
C ILE A 9 0.03 13.13 7.66
N GLU A 10 -0.12 12.10 6.83
CA GLU A 10 -1.35 11.83 6.09
C GLU A 10 -1.89 10.45 6.48
N ILE A 11 -3.19 10.38 6.75
CA ILE A 11 -3.88 9.12 7.02
C ILE A 11 -4.18 8.47 5.67
N MET A 12 -3.55 7.33 5.41
CA MET A 12 -3.74 6.57 4.18
C MET A 12 -4.06 5.11 4.48
N PRO A 13 -4.88 4.45 3.66
CA PRO A 13 -5.08 3.01 3.75
C PRO A 13 -3.76 2.27 3.58
N VAL A 14 -3.45 1.39 4.52
CA VAL A 14 -2.27 0.52 4.46
C VAL A 14 -2.59 -0.75 3.68
N LEU A 15 -1.64 -1.14 2.84
CA LEU A 15 -1.67 -2.38 2.10
C LEU A 15 -0.45 -3.22 2.46
N ALA A 16 -0.69 -4.26 3.24
CA ALA A 16 0.35 -5.19 3.64
C ALA A 16 0.67 -6.14 2.47
N LEU A 17 1.84 -6.01 1.90
CA LEU A 17 2.32 -6.87 0.82
C LEU A 17 3.03 -8.10 1.41
N ARG A 18 2.70 -9.27 0.85
CA ARG A 18 3.20 -10.58 1.29
C ARG A 18 4.29 -11.03 0.31
N GLY A 19 5.54 -11.02 0.75
CA GLY A 19 6.69 -11.44 -0.07
C GLY A 19 7.04 -10.50 -1.23
N LEU A 20 6.54 -9.27 -1.22
CA LEU A 20 6.75 -8.27 -2.27
C LEU A 20 7.08 -6.91 -1.64
N VAL A 21 7.95 -6.15 -2.31
CA VAL A 21 8.33 -4.79 -1.92
C VAL A 21 8.22 -3.89 -3.14
N VAL A 22 7.62 -2.71 -2.96
CA VAL A 22 7.48 -1.71 -4.03
C VAL A 22 8.55 -0.65 -3.86
N PHE A 23 9.16 -0.27 -4.98
CA PHE A 23 10.10 0.84 -5.01
C PHE A 23 9.49 2.06 -5.73
N PRO A 24 9.88 3.29 -5.34
CA PRO A 24 9.56 4.49 -6.10
C PRO A 24 10.00 4.34 -7.57
N GLY A 25 9.13 4.73 -8.51
CA GLY A 25 9.34 4.62 -9.95
C GLY A 25 9.05 3.23 -10.53
N THR A 26 8.56 2.27 -9.73
CA THR A 26 8.19 0.94 -10.23
C THR A 26 6.68 0.81 -10.42
N VAL A 27 6.27 0.12 -11.48
CA VAL A 27 4.87 -0.25 -11.73
C VAL A 27 4.74 -1.74 -11.50
N LEU A 28 3.82 -2.15 -10.64
CA LEU A 28 3.56 -3.56 -10.36
C LEU A 28 2.05 -3.84 -10.36
N SER A 29 1.71 -5.08 -10.69
CA SER A 29 0.36 -5.59 -10.55
C SER A 29 0.35 -6.79 -9.62
N PHE A 30 -0.58 -6.85 -8.68
CA PHE A 30 -0.74 -7.98 -7.78
C PHE A 30 -2.22 -8.25 -7.48
N ASP A 31 -2.48 -9.47 -7.02
CA ASP A 31 -3.81 -9.96 -6.73
C ASP A 31 -4.13 -9.77 -5.25
N VAL A 32 -5.27 -9.15 -4.97
CA VAL A 32 -5.76 -8.86 -3.63
C VAL A 32 -7.01 -9.70 -3.38
N ALA A 33 -6.89 -10.68 -2.50
CA ALA A 33 -7.98 -11.58 -2.13
C ALA A 33 -8.57 -11.31 -0.72
N ARG A 34 -7.85 -10.57 0.14
CA ARG A 34 -8.30 -10.29 1.52
C ARG A 34 -9.34 -9.18 1.51
N LYS A 35 -10.51 -9.41 2.13
CA LYS A 35 -11.61 -8.42 2.22
C LYS A 35 -11.14 -7.04 2.71
N LYS A 36 -10.28 -7.01 3.75
CA LYS A 36 -9.69 -5.77 4.29
C LYS A 36 -8.88 -5.00 3.23
N SER A 37 -8.02 -5.70 2.49
CA SER A 37 -7.19 -5.12 1.45
C SER A 37 -8.01 -4.65 0.24
N VAL A 38 -9.06 -5.40 -0.15
CA VAL A 38 -10.01 -4.96 -1.20
C VAL A 38 -10.72 -3.68 -0.78
N ALA A 39 -11.18 -3.60 0.47
CA ALA A 39 -11.81 -2.40 1.01
C ALA A 39 -10.84 -1.20 1.03
N ALA A 40 -9.59 -1.42 1.43
CA ALA A 40 -8.53 -0.41 1.41
C ALA A 40 -8.27 0.14 0.00
N VAL A 41 -8.20 -0.73 -1.00
CA VAL A 41 -8.00 -0.33 -2.40
C VAL A 41 -9.20 0.44 -2.95
N LYS A 42 -10.44 0.01 -2.63
CA LYS A 42 -11.65 0.75 -3.01
C LYS A 42 -11.69 2.13 -2.37
N TYR A 43 -11.44 2.21 -1.07
CA TYR A 43 -11.37 3.47 -0.34
C TYR A 43 -10.33 4.40 -0.93
N ALA A 44 -9.12 3.89 -1.21
CA ALA A 44 -8.07 4.66 -1.88
C ALA A 44 -8.52 5.14 -3.25
N ALA A 45 -9.11 4.29 -4.09
CA ALA A 45 -9.59 4.67 -5.42
C ALA A 45 -10.61 5.82 -5.38
N GLU A 46 -11.43 5.92 -4.32
CA GLU A 46 -12.40 7.01 -4.12
C GLU A 46 -11.77 8.27 -3.49
N HIS A 47 -10.67 8.15 -2.73
CA HIS A 47 -10.08 9.24 -1.92
C HIS A 47 -8.70 9.70 -2.42
N GLY A 48 -8.45 9.67 -3.74
CA GLY A 48 -7.22 10.20 -4.35
C GLY A 48 -6.21 9.16 -4.85
N GLY A 49 -6.56 7.87 -4.76
CA GLY A 49 -5.83 6.75 -5.35
C GLY A 49 -4.54 6.38 -4.63
N LEU A 50 -4.25 6.97 -3.47
CA LEU A 50 -3.00 6.75 -2.73
C LEU A 50 -3.16 5.62 -1.69
N LEU A 51 -2.17 4.74 -1.65
CA LEU A 51 -2.05 3.63 -0.71
C LEU A 51 -0.66 3.62 -0.11
N TYR A 52 -0.56 3.23 1.16
CA TYR A 52 0.73 2.96 1.78
C TYR A 52 1.04 1.47 1.68
N ALA A 53 1.95 1.09 0.79
CA ALA A 53 2.42 -0.28 0.65
C ALA A 53 3.52 -0.56 1.68
N ALA A 54 3.21 -1.41 2.65
CA ALA A 54 4.14 -1.86 3.67
C ALA A 54 4.50 -3.33 3.45
N ALA A 55 5.78 -3.65 3.54
CA ALA A 55 6.23 -5.02 3.54
C ALA A 55 6.00 -5.66 4.92
N GLN A 56 5.52 -6.89 4.93
CA GLN A 56 5.44 -7.71 6.14
C GLN A 56 6.79 -8.36 6.42
N ARG A 57 7.16 -8.46 7.70
CA ARG A 57 8.31 -9.23 8.16
C ARG A 57 8.06 -10.72 8.02
N GLU A 58 6.95 -11.16 8.59
CA GLU A 58 6.52 -12.55 8.56
C GLU A 58 5.46 -12.77 7.51
N VAL A 59 5.81 -13.55 6.49
CA VAL A 59 4.91 -13.86 5.39
C VAL A 59 3.69 -14.58 5.93
N PHE A 60 3.78 -15.43 6.96
CA PHE A 60 2.68 -16.30 7.41
C PHE A 60 1.52 -15.58 8.14
N VAL A 61 1.70 -14.32 8.53
CA VAL A 61 0.68 -13.59 9.30
C VAL A 61 -0.49 -13.15 8.41
N GLU A 62 -1.71 -13.49 8.80
CA GLU A 62 -2.93 -13.12 8.07
C GLU A 62 -3.43 -11.71 8.39
N ASP A 63 -3.26 -11.29 9.64
CA ASP A 63 -3.62 -9.96 10.13
C ASP A 63 -2.36 -9.32 10.75
N PRO A 64 -1.47 -8.75 9.94
CA PRO A 64 -0.23 -8.17 10.44
C PRO A 64 -0.55 -6.96 11.32
N LYS A 65 0.04 -6.93 12.51
CA LYS A 65 0.02 -5.74 13.37
C LYS A 65 1.12 -4.78 12.93
N GLU A 66 1.10 -3.57 13.49
CA GLU A 66 2.10 -2.54 13.20
C GLU A 66 3.53 -3.02 13.48
N GLU A 67 3.71 -3.87 14.49
CA GLU A 67 4.98 -4.52 14.86
C GLU A 67 5.49 -5.54 13.82
N ASP A 68 4.58 -6.16 13.08
CA ASP A 68 4.89 -7.15 12.03
C ASP A 68 5.25 -6.49 10.69
N LEU A 69 5.03 -5.18 10.57
CA LEU A 69 5.31 -4.41 9.36
C LEU A 69 6.67 -3.73 9.45
N TYR A 70 7.31 -3.55 8.30
CA TYR A 70 8.48 -2.69 8.24
C TYR A 70 8.07 -1.22 8.41
N PRO A 71 8.79 -0.43 9.23
CA PRO A 71 8.44 0.96 9.50
C PRO A 71 8.63 1.86 8.27
N ILE A 72 9.39 1.42 7.27
CA ILE A 72 9.58 2.13 6.01
C ILE A 72 8.88 1.33 4.91
N GLY A 73 7.97 2.00 4.21
CA GLY A 73 7.23 1.46 3.07
C GLY A 73 7.26 2.42 1.88
N CYS A 74 6.43 2.14 0.89
CA CYS A 74 6.29 2.98 -0.31
C CYS A 74 4.86 3.47 -0.42
N VAL A 75 4.68 4.77 -0.63
CA VAL A 75 3.41 5.30 -1.09
C VAL A 75 3.27 4.93 -2.56
N VAL A 76 2.16 4.31 -2.90
CA VAL A 76 1.83 3.85 -4.24
C VAL A 76 0.51 4.45 -4.67
N ARG A 77 0.36 4.70 -5.96
CA ARG A 77 -0.90 5.17 -6.54
C ARG A 77 -1.56 4.06 -7.33
N VAL A 78 -2.83 3.81 -7.07
CA VAL A 78 -3.68 2.90 -7.85
C VAL A 78 -3.88 3.50 -9.23
N ARG A 79 -3.35 2.82 -10.26
CA ARG A 79 -3.59 3.14 -11.67
C ARG A 79 -4.88 2.51 -12.16
N GLN A 80 -5.11 1.24 -11.79
CA GLN A 80 -6.23 0.46 -12.31
C GLN A 80 -6.61 -0.65 -11.33
N VAL A 81 -7.89 -0.93 -11.22
CA VAL A 81 -8.44 -2.06 -10.45
C VAL A 81 -9.27 -2.92 -11.40
N LEU A 82 -8.91 -4.19 -11.49
CA LEU A 82 -9.57 -5.20 -12.30
C LEU A 82 -10.23 -6.21 -11.36
N LYS A 83 -11.55 -6.35 -11.42
CA LYS A 83 -12.26 -7.37 -10.64
C LYS A 83 -12.14 -8.71 -11.36
N ILE A 84 -11.44 -9.67 -10.77
CA ILE A 84 -11.26 -11.02 -11.35
C ILE A 84 -12.40 -11.95 -10.90
N SER A 85 -12.84 -11.83 -9.64
CA SER A 85 -13.95 -12.58 -9.05
C SER A 85 -14.60 -11.77 -7.92
N ASP A 86 -15.68 -12.25 -7.30
CA ASP A 86 -16.36 -11.49 -6.24
C ASP A 86 -15.46 -11.13 -5.05
N ASN A 87 -14.47 -11.97 -4.76
CA ASN A 87 -13.55 -11.76 -3.62
C ASN A 87 -12.11 -11.39 -4.03
N THR A 88 -11.79 -11.38 -5.32
CA THR A 88 -10.41 -11.16 -5.80
C THR A 88 -10.37 -10.03 -6.81
N VAL A 89 -9.54 -9.02 -6.51
CA VAL A 89 -9.26 -7.90 -7.41
C VAL A 89 -7.78 -7.87 -7.75
N LYS A 90 -7.46 -7.70 -9.02
CA LYS A 90 -6.12 -7.43 -9.49
C LYS A 90 -5.91 -5.93 -9.57
N VAL A 91 -4.88 -5.41 -8.94
CA VAL A 91 -4.64 -3.96 -8.87
C VAL A 91 -3.30 -3.65 -9.51
N LEU A 92 -3.27 -2.61 -10.32
CA LEU A 92 -2.05 -2.04 -10.88
C LEU A 92 -1.71 -0.78 -10.06
N VAL A 93 -0.51 -0.75 -9.48
CA VAL A 93 -0.03 0.40 -8.73
C VAL A 93 1.28 0.95 -9.28
N ASP A 94 1.49 2.23 -9.04
CA ASP A 94 2.65 3.02 -9.45
C ASP A 94 3.33 3.54 -8.17
N GLY A 95 4.57 3.11 -7.89
CA GLY A 95 5.32 3.52 -6.71
C GLY A 95 5.78 4.97 -6.83
N LEU A 96 5.37 5.83 -5.90
CA LEU A 96 5.67 7.26 -5.96
C LEU A 96 6.91 7.63 -5.15
N TYR A 97 6.88 7.41 -3.84
CA TYR A 97 7.95 7.80 -2.92
C TYR A 97 7.92 6.95 -1.65
N ARG A 98 9.02 6.94 -0.90
CA ARG A 98 9.11 6.21 0.36
C ARG A 98 8.48 7.03 1.48
N ALA A 99 7.75 6.38 2.37
CA ALA A 99 7.23 6.99 3.58
C ALA A 99 7.54 6.11 4.78
N LYS A 100 7.60 6.73 5.95
CA LYS A 100 7.72 6.03 7.23
C LYS A 100 6.32 5.93 7.83
N ALA A 101 5.95 4.75 8.31
CA ALA A 101 4.76 4.59 9.12
C ALA A 101 4.88 5.47 10.36
N GLY A 102 3.93 6.40 10.53
CA GLY A 102 3.76 7.13 11.78
C GLY A 102 3.12 6.22 12.81
N ALA A 103 3.63 6.19 14.03
CA ALA A 103 2.93 5.56 15.15
C ALA A 103 1.69 6.40 15.47
N VAL A 104 0.52 5.76 15.54
CA VAL A 104 -0.75 6.37 15.98
C VAL A 104 -0.96 6.09 17.46
#